data_AF-A0A1V3MTU3-F1
#
_entry.id   AF-A0A1V3MTU3-F1
#
_cell.length_a   1.000
_cell.length_b   1.000
_cell.length_c   1.000
_cell.angle_alpha   90.00
_cell.angle_beta   90.00
_cell.angle_gamma   90.00
#
_symmetry.space_group_name_H-M   'P 1'
#
loop_
_entity.id
_entity.type
_entity.pdbx_description
1 polymer ?
#
loop_
_entity_poly.entity_id
_entity_poly.type
_entity_poly.pdbx_seq_one_letter_code
_entity_poly.pdbx_strand_id
1 'polypeptide(L)'
;MNAGNREVNIENLFRNLKKIFMAEHISYIQVIKVPITADLVLSPTVLYDENGTSICFETEDEQFGRITIQKMDGIKICRGEIPPYHDPRKNWEDFESGTWVYRVENSKWLMERYHYEKNHYGQSYDWGNSVEEMLTDYSHYYFSFHDEFVEVIAKGFWWEKAEQSLQGKPLSDGHPFLKLQTDFTAELKINDGRFYIKINPKSHQELNKDVRFCHQTIMEVWARIKGEYYQEGTVKIKENKGGILSYYQPQFGKEIIVKKGIANLADLEDILLSRS
;
A
#
# COMPACT_ATOMS: atom_id res chain seq x y z
N MET A 1 -19.44 -42.99 44.73
CA MET A 1 -19.07 -41.60 44.40
C MET A 1 -17.58 -41.59 44.06
N ASN A 2 -17.23 -41.69 42.78
CA ASN A 2 -15.83 -41.68 42.35
C ASN A 2 -15.49 -40.28 41.85
N ALA A 3 -14.92 -39.48 42.75
CA ALA A 3 -14.14 -38.31 42.39
C ALA A 3 -12.77 -38.82 41.92
N GLY A 4 -12.54 -38.80 40.60
CA GLY A 4 -11.30 -39.29 40.01
C GLY A 4 -10.99 -38.58 38.70
N ASN A 5 -9.98 -37.71 38.77
CA ASN A 5 -9.18 -37.16 37.68
C ASN A 5 -9.86 -36.27 36.63
N ARG A 6 -10.07 -35.01 37.02
CA ARG A 6 -9.81 -33.86 36.13
C ARG A 6 -8.53 -33.17 36.58
N GLU A 7 -7.39 -33.84 36.45
CA GLU A 7 -6.16 -33.09 36.19
C GLU A 7 -6.27 -32.59 34.75
N VAL A 8 -6.90 -31.43 34.59
CA VAL A 8 -6.70 -30.62 33.39
C VAL A 8 -5.20 -30.48 33.27
N ASN A 9 -4.60 -30.99 32.20
CA ASN A 9 -3.17 -30.93 31.99
C ASN A 9 -2.77 -29.44 31.86
N ILE A 10 -2.46 -28.84 33.01
CA ILE A 10 -2.19 -27.41 33.19
C ILE A 10 -1.02 -27.00 32.29
N GLU A 11 -0.03 -27.88 32.08
CA GLU A 11 1.08 -27.64 31.16
C GLU A 11 0.65 -27.56 29.70
N ASN A 12 -0.30 -28.38 29.25
CA ASN A 12 -0.86 -28.28 27.89
C ASN A 12 -1.74 -27.04 27.72
N LEU A 13 -2.47 -26.64 28.76
CA LEU A 13 -3.24 -25.39 28.77
C LEU A 13 -2.32 -24.18 28.72
N PHE A 14 -1.23 -24.17 29.51
CA PHE A 14 -0.21 -23.12 29.47
C PHE A 14 0.59 -23.14 28.17
N ARG A 15 0.92 -24.29 27.57
CA ARG A 15 1.54 -24.36 26.24
C ARG A 15 0.63 -23.81 25.15
N ASN A 16 -0.65 -24.16 25.17
CA ASN A 16 -1.63 -23.64 24.21
C ASN A 16 -1.89 -22.16 24.43
N LEU A 17 -2.00 -21.70 25.67
CA LEU A 17 -2.09 -20.28 26.00
C LEU A 17 -0.81 -19.54 25.59
N LYS A 18 0.38 -20.08 25.80
CA LYS A 18 1.65 -19.47 25.34
C LYS A 18 1.73 -19.46 23.81
N LYS A 19 1.25 -20.49 23.12
CA LYS A 19 1.14 -20.51 21.65
C LYS A 19 0.18 -19.44 21.14
N ILE A 20 -0.96 -19.25 21.80
CA ILE A 20 -1.97 -18.24 21.46
C ILE A 20 -1.46 -16.83 21.77
N PHE A 21 -0.87 -16.62 22.96
CA PHE A 21 -0.36 -15.32 23.42
C PHE A 21 0.93 -14.90 22.71
N MET A 22 1.78 -15.85 22.29
CA MET A 22 2.96 -15.55 21.47
C MET A 22 2.59 -15.32 20.00
N ALA A 23 1.54 -15.96 19.48
CA ALA A 23 1.07 -15.73 18.11
C ALA A 23 0.48 -14.33 17.89
N GLU A 24 -0.05 -13.67 18.93
CA GLU A 24 -0.65 -12.34 18.81
C GLU A 24 0.37 -11.18 18.81
N HIS A 25 1.66 -11.42 19.13
CA HIS A 25 2.65 -10.35 19.27
C HIS A 25 4.00 -10.56 18.56
N ILE A 26 4.20 -11.70 17.89
CA ILE A 26 5.41 -11.93 17.08
C ILE A 26 5.14 -11.41 15.66
N SER A 27 6.08 -10.63 15.13
CA SER A 27 6.03 -10.21 13.73
C SER A 27 6.24 -11.40 12.82
N TYR A 28 5.37 -11.58 11.82
CA TYR A 28 5.45 -12.68 10.87
C TYR A 28 5.15 -12.18 9.46
N ILE A 29 5.56 -12.92 8.44
CA ILE A 29 5.35 -12.55 7.04
C ILE A 29 4.13 -13.24 6.42
N GLN A 30 3.39 -12.47 5.64
CA GLN A 30 2.33 -12.92 4.75
C GLN A 30 2.77 -12.68 3.30
N VAL A 31 2.65 -13.70 2.46
CA VAL A 31 3.01 -13.64 1.04
C VAL A 31 2.11 -12.67 0.29
N ILE A 32 2.72 -11.84 -0.56
CA ILE A 32 2.03 -11.06 -1.59
C ILE A 32 2.45 -11.60 -2.96
N LYS A 33 1.48 -12.07 -3.74
CA LYS A 33 1.72 -12.53 -5.12
C LYS A 33 1.74 -11.34 -6.06
N VAL A 34 2.91 -11.08 -6.65
CA VAL A 34 3.12 -10.12 -7.74
C VAL A 34 3.40 -10.88 -9.04
N PRO A 35 2.96 -10.38 -10.21
CA PRO A 35 3.10 -11.08 -11.48
C PRO A 35 4.49 -10.88 -12.14
N ILE A 36 5.52 -10.71 -11.31
CA ILE A 36 6.93 -10.67 -11.70
C ILE A 36 7.74 -11.37 -10.61
N THR A 37 8.80 -12.08 -11.01
CA THR A 37 9.70 -12.78 -10.09
C THR A 37 11.07 -12.11 -10.17
N ALA A 38 11.60 -11.66 -9.03
CA ALA A 38 12.96 -11.16 -8.97
C ALA A 38 13.96 -12.31 -9.21
N ASP A 39 15.08 -12.00 -9.86
CA ASP A 39 16.21 -12.91 -9.92
C ASP A 39 16.70 -13.23 -8.49
N LEU A 40 16.95 -14.50 -8.23
CA LEU A 40 17.29 -15.01 -6.90
C LEU A 40 18.79 -14.96 -6.60
N VAL A 41 19.59 -14.30 -7.44
CA VAL A 41 21.05 -14.19 -7.31
C VAL A 41 21.48 -12.72 -7.34
N LEU A 42 20.84 -11.90 -8.17
CA LEU A 42 21.26 -10.52 -8.41
C LEU A 42 20.70 -9.53 -7.37
N SER A 43 21.59 -8.65 -6.92
CA SER A 43 21.30 -7.57 -5.99
C SER A 43 20.34 -6.52 -6.58
N PRO A 44 19.39 -5.99 -5.79
CA PRO A 44 18.56 -4.87 -6.20
C PRO A 44 19.34 -3.55 -6.11
N THR A 45 18.87 -2.55 -6.85
CA THR A 45 19.28 -1.15 -6.69
C THR A 45 18.11 -0.35 -6.13
N VAL A 46 18.31 0.29 -4.97
CA VAL A 46 17.34 1.22 -4.39
C VAL A 46 17.65 2.64 -4.87
N LEU A 47 16.66 3.29 -5.47
CA LEU A 47 16.75 4.66 -5.97
C LEU A 47 15.85 5.60 -5.15
N TYR A 48 16.39 6.79 -4.90
CA TYR A 48 15.68 7.94 -4.36
C TYR A 48 15.73 9.05 -5.41
N ASP A 49 14.62 9.29 -6.10
CA ASP A 49 14.56 10.26 -7.19
C ASP A 49 13.31 11.14 -7.14
N GLU A 50 13.17 12.01 -8.15
CA GLU A 50 12.05 12.93 -8.29
C GLU A 50 10.68 12.24 -8.48
N ASN A 51 10.68 11.00 -8.95
CA ASN A 51 9.49 10.17 -9.13
C ASN A 51 9.17 9.33 -7.89
N GLY A 52 10.03 9.37 -6.86
CA GLY A 52 9.84 8.73 -5.57
C GLY A 52 10.93 7.73 -5.23
N THR A 53 10.61 6.80 -4.34
CA THR A 53 11.50 5.68 -4.00
C THR A 53 11.17 4.46 -4.84
N SER A 54 12.18 3.85 -5.43
CA SER A 54 12.01 2.61 -6.19
C SER A 54 13.09 1.57 -5.91
N ILE A 55 12.75 0.30 -6.14
CA ILE A 55 13.66 -0.84 -6.07
C ILE A 55 13.72 -1.44 -7.47
N CYS A 56 14.85 -1.29 -8.15
CA CYS A 56 15.10 -1.85 -9.49
C CYS A 56 15.89 -3.15 -9.37
N PHE A 57 15.56 -4.15 -10.19
CA PHE A 57 16.15 -5.48 -10.12
C PHE A 57 16.02 -6.19 -11.47
N GLU A 58 16.80 -7.25 -11.66
CA GLU A 58 16.62 -8.16 -12.80
C GLU A 58 15.59 -9.23 -12.44
N THR A 59 14.80 -9.68 -13.41
CA THR A 59 13.80 -10.74 -13.22
C THR A 59 14.36 -12.10 -13.62
N GLU A 60 13.75 -13.17 -13.10
CA GLU A 60 14.15 -14.56 -13.39
C GLU A 60 14.20 -14.90 -14.90
N ASP A 61 13.43 -14.17 -15.72
CA ASP A 61 13.40 -14.32 -17.18
C ASP A 61 14.25 -13.29 -17.94
N GLU A 62 15.34 -12.81 -17.32
CA GLU A 62 16.34 -11.92 -17.93
C GLU A 62 15.78 -10.58 -18.42
N GLN A 63 14.72 -10.09 -17.77
CA GLN A 63 14.16 -8.75 -17.97
C GLN A 63 14.43 -7.85 -16.75
N PHE A 64 13.86 -6.65 -16.74
CA PHE A 64 14.05 -5.68 -15.67
C PHE A 64 12.74 -5.39 -14.95
N GLY A 65 12.78 -5.49 -13.62
CA GLY A 65 11.69 -5.18 -12.71
C GLY A 65 11.93 -3.86 -11.96
N ARG A 66 10.82 -3.20 -11.61
CA ARG A 66 10.83 -2.06 -10.68
C ARG A 66 9.66 -2.16 -9.72
N ILE A 67 9.93 -1.97 -8.42
CA ILE A 67 8.92 -1.67 -7.42
C ILE A 67 8.96 -0.18 -7.12
N THR A 68 7.84 0.53 -7.24
CA THR A 68 7.70 1.94 -6.86
C THR A 68 6.90 2.04 -5.55
N ILE A 69 7.40 2.78 -4.57
CA ILE A 69 6.83 2.83 -3.21
C ILE A 69 5.86 4.02 -3.05
N GLN A 70 4.62 3.75 -2.62
CA GLN A 70 3.62 4.76 -2.35
C GLN A 70 3.80 5.34 -0.94
N LYS A 71 4.12 6.64 -0.85
CA LYS A 71 4.21 7.36 0.44
C LYS A 71 5.09 6.59 1.44
N MET A 72 6.36 6.42 1.10
CA MET A 72 7.32 5.75 1.98
C MET A 72 7.58 6.61 3.23
N ASP A 73 7.50 5.98 4.39
CA ASP A 73 7.84 6.58 5.69
C ASP A 73 9.23 6.14 6.17
N GLY A 74 9.60 4.88 5.92
CA GLY A 74 10.90 4.34 6.33
C GLY A 74 11.39 3.24 5.41
N ILE A 75 12.71 3.08 5.35
CA ILE A 75 13.40 2.00 4.63
C ILE A 75 14.48 1.36 5.51
N LYS A 76 14.74 0.07 5.30
CA LYS A 76 15.98 -0.59 5.71
C LYS A 76 16.48 -1.45 4.56
N ILE A 77 17.80 -1.48 4.38
CA ILE A 77 18.47 -2.33 3.39
C ILE A 77 19.48 -3.16 4.16
N CYS A 78 19.36 -4.47 4.06
CA CYS A 78 20.05 -5.41 4.92
C CYS A 78 20.52 -6.63 4.13
N ARG A 79 21.41 -7.42 4.73
CA ARG A 79 21.90 -8.69 4.20
C ARG A 79 21.73 -9.79 5.24
N GLY A 80 21.32 -10.98 4.82
CA GLY A 80 21.19 -12.19 5.65
C GLY A 80 20.55 -13.34 4.88
N GLU A 81 21.05 -14.56 5.09
CA GLU A 81 20.55 -15.79 4.44
C GLU A 81 19.15 -16.20 4.94
N ILE A 82 18.76 -15.69 6.13
CA ILE A 82 17.52 -16.03 6.80
C ILE A 82 16.70 -14.74 6.98
N PRO A 83 15.56 -14.59 6.29
CA PRO A 83 14.53 -13.61 6.60
C PRO A 83 14.32 -13.38 8.10
N PRO A 84 14.25 -12.10 8.52
CA PRO A 84 14.11 -11.72 9.93
C PRO A 84 12.74 -12.05 10.53
N TYR A 85 11.78 -12.44 9.69
CA TYR A 85 10.41 -12.76 10.07
C TYR A 85 10.10 -14.19 9.63
N HIS A 86 9.71 -15.02 10.58
CA HIS A 86 9.25 -16.38 10.33
C HIS A 86 7.73 -16.44 10.52
N ASP A 87 7.00 -17.09 9.61
CA ASP A 87 5.62 -17.47 9.91
C ASP A 87 5.66 -18.73 10.78
N PRO A 88 5.32 -18.65 12.09
CA PRO A 88 5.40 -19.79 13.00
C PRO A 88 4.45 -20.95 12.63
N ARG A 89 3.59 -20.77 11.61
CA ARG A 89 2.66 -21.77 11.09
C ARG A 89 3.20 -22.50 9.86
N LYS A 90 4.35 -22.10 9.32
CA LYS A 90 4.96 -22.68 8.12
C LYS A 90 6.39 -23.10 8.40
N ASN A 91 6.81 -24.24 7.87
CA ASN A 91 8.22 -24.57 7.82
C ASN A 91 8.92 -23.66 6.81
N TRP A 92 10.23 -23.46 6.99
CA TRP A 92 11.04 -22.72 6.01
C TRP A 92 10.98 -23.33 4.61
N GLU A 93 10.75 -24.63 4.54
CA GLU A 93 10.58 -25.40 3.30
C GLU A 93 9.24 -25.11 2.59
N ASP A 94 8.30 -24.42 3.26
CA ASP A 94 6.97 -24.07 2.71
C ASP A 94 6.93 -22.68 2.07
N PHE A 95 8.06 -21.97 1.96
CA PHE A 95 8.13 -20.76 1.14
C PHE A 95 7.97 -21.17 -0.33
N GLU A 96 6.87 -20.74 -0.95
CA GLU A 96 6.60 -21.00 -2.37
C GLU A 96 7.77 -20.46 -3.21
N SER A 97 8.44 -21.34 -3.96
CA SER A 97 9.49 -20.95 -4.91
C SER A 97 9.04 -19.79 -5.79
N GLY A 98 9.90 -18.79 -5.97
CA GLY A 98 9.58 -17.55 -6.69
C GLY A 98 8.83 -16.49 -5.86
N THR A 99 8.61 -16.72 -4.57
CA THR A 99 8.02 -15.69 -3.68
C THR A 99 9.09 -14.78 -3.09
N TRP A 100 9.01 -13.49 -3.38
CA TRP A 100 10.00 -12.51 -2.95
C TRP A 100 9.39 -11.24 -2.34
N VAL A 101 8.05 -11.12 -2.31
CA VAL A 101 7.34 -9.97 -1.74
C VAL A 101 6.43 -10.40 -0.60
N TYR A 102 6.54 -9.69 0.52
CA TYR A 102 5.87 -10.04 1.76
C TYR A 102 5.33 -8.80 2.47
N ARG A 103 4.21 -8.97 3.19
CA ARG A 103 3.75 -8.05 4.23
C ARG A 103 4.12 -8.59 5.59
N VAL A 104 4.68 -7.77 6.45
CA VAL A 104 4.99 -8.12 7.83
C VAL A 104 3.82 -7.74 8.72
N GLU A 105 3.11 -8.76 9.20
CA GLU A 105 2.04 -8.63 10.18
C GLU A 105 2.63 -8.42 11.59
N ASN A 106 1.88 -7.74 12.45
CA ASN A 106 2.32 -7.39 13.82
C ASN A 106 3.71 -6.70 13.84
N SER A 107 3.99 -5.84 12.85
CA SER A 107 5.28 -5.18 12.71
C SER A 107 5.60 -4.28 13.90
N LYS A 108 6.64 -4.65 14.68
CA LYS A 108 7.16 -3.82 15.77
C LYS A 108 7.70 -2.49 15.24
N TRP A 109 8.37 -2.52 14.09
CA TRP A 109 8.95 -1.34 13.48
C TRP A 109 7.88 -0.33 13.06
N LEU A 110 6.73 -0.79 12.53
CA LEU A 110 5.60 0.09 12.23
C LEU A 110 5.04 0.76 13.50
N MET A 111 4.90 -0.01 14.59
CA MET A 111 4.44 0.54 15.87
C MET A 111 5.42 1.54 16.48
N GLU A 112 6.73 1.26 16.41
CA GLU A 112 7.78 2.19 16.82
C GLU A 112 7.71 3.51 16.04
N ARG A 113 7.56 3.42 14.72
CA ARG A 113 7.40 4.60 13.85
C ARG A 113 6.13 5.38 14.19
N TYR A 114 5.00 4.71 14.35
CA TYR A 114 3.76 5.36 14.81
C TYR A 114 3.95 6.12 16.13
N HIS A 115 4.57 5.51 17.14
CA HIS A 115 4.79 6.16 18.42
C HIS A 115 5.74 7.36 18.31
N TYR A 116 6.79 7.25 17.48
CA TYR A 116 7.68 8.36 17.19
C TYR A 116 6.91 9.54 16.57
N GLU A 117 6.15 9.29 15.50
CA GLU A 117 5.41 10.33 14.78
C GLU A 117 4.34 10.98 15.68
N LYS A 118 3.65 10.17 16.49
CA LYS A 118 2.63 10.65 17.42
C LYS A 118 3.21 11.54 18.51
N ASN A 119 4.40 11.21 19.02
CA ASN A 119 5.05 11.97 20.08
C ASN A 119 5.67 13.27 19.58
N HIS A 120 6.13 13.32 18.32
CA HIS A 120 6.86 14.48 17.79
C HIS A 120 6.03 15.41 16.92
N TYR A 121 5.11 14.88 16.12
CA TYR A 121 4.33 15.67 15.16
C TYR A 121 2.85 15.75 15.55
N GLY A 122 2.29 14.67 16.10
CA GLY A 122 0.91 14.66 16.60
C GLY A 122 -0.10 15.20 15.58
N GLN A 123 -0.67 16.38 15.85
CA GLN A 123 -1.65 17.04 14.97
C GLN A 123 -1.06 17.69 13.71
N SER A 124 0.27 17.82 13.62
CA SER A 124 0.97 18.41 12.47
C SER A 124 1.44 17.35 11.46
N TYR A 125 1.12 16.07 11.69
CA TYR A 125 1.50 14.98 10.80
C TYR A 125 0.89 15.19 9.40
N ASP A 126 1.73 15.09 8.36
CA ASP A 126 1.38 15.24 6.93
C ASP A 126 0.36 16.36 6.66
N TRP A 127 0.69 17.60 7.08
CA TRP A 127 -0.12 18.81 6.84
C TRP A 127 -1.56 18.76 7.40
N GLY A 128 -1.71 18.11 8.56
CA GLY A 128 -2.98 18.04 9.29
C GLY A 128 -3.74 16.73 9.11
N ASN A 129 -3.16 15.75 8.41
CA ASN A 129 -3.63 14.37 8.41
C ASN A 129 -3.46 13.73 9.79
N SER A 130 -4.10 12.58 9.99
CA SER A 130 -4.07 11.89 11.28
C SER A 130 -2.89 10.94 11.34
N VAL A 131 -2.05 11.03 12.39
CA VAL A 131 -1.02 10.02 12.65
C VAL A 131 -1.59 8.59 12.79
N GLU A 132 -2.87 8.49 13.14
CA GLU A 132 -3.58 7.21 13.19
C GLU A 132 -3.65 6.51 11.82
N GLU A 133 -3.44 7.25 10.71
CA GLU A 133 -3.29 6.65 9.37
C GLU A 133 -2.13 5.67 9.29
N MET A 134 -1.08 5.81 10.10
CA MET A 134 0.01 4.82 10.15
C MET A 134 -0.49 3.44 10.59
N LEU A 135 -1.58 3.38 11.36
CA LEU A 135 -2.16 2.13 11.83
C LEU A 135 -3.20 1.55 10.87
N THR A 136 -3.75 2.38 9.97
CA THR A 136 -4.84 1.97 9.07
C THR A 136 -4.41 1.80 7.62
N ASP A 137 -3.49 2.66 7.15
CA ASP A 137 -3.12 2.80 5.74
C ASP A 137 -1.70 2.30 5.46
N TYR A 138 -0.80 2.39 6.45
CA TYR A 138 0.58 1.95 6.28
C TYR A 138 0.73 0.46 6.57
N SER A 139 1.63 -0.17 5.82
CA SER A 139 2.05 -1.54 6.00
C SER A 139 3.57 -1.60 6.04
N HIS A 140 4.08 -2.62 6.72
CA HIS A 140 5.48 -2.99 6.64
C HIS A 140 5.64 -4.05 5.53
N TYR A 141 6.37 -3.72 4.48
CA TYR A 141 6.69 -4.63 3.38
C TYR A 141 8.14 -5.11 3.46
N TYR A 142 8.36 -6.34 3.03
CA TYR A 142 9.67 -6.99 2.96
C TYR A 142 9.85 -7.57 1.55
N PHE A 143 10.92 -7.16 0.87
CA PHE A 143 11.31 -7.59 -0.47
C PHE A 143 12.63 -8.37 -0.37
N SER A 144 12.64 -9.62 -0.78
CA SER A 144 13.80 -10.54 -0.68
C SER A 144 14.50 -10.68 -2.02
N PHE A 145 15.82 -10.58 -2.03
CA PHE A 145 16.69 -10.73 -3.20
C PHE A 145 17.91 -11.57 -2.80
N HIS A 146 17.81 -12.89 -2.91
CA HIS A 146 18.82 -13.81 -2.37
C HIS A 146 19.11 -13.57 -0.88
N ASP A 147 20.34 -13.18 -0.56
CA ASP A 147 20.84 -12.82 0.76
C ASP A 147 20.74 -11.32 1.05
N GLU A 148 20.17 -10.52 0.15
CA GLU A 148 19.84 -9.10 0.36
C GLU A 148 18.34 -8.91 0.50
N PHE A 149 17.92 -7.94 1.30
CA PHE A 149 16.52 -7.61 1.43
C PHE A 149 16.28 -6.13 1.73
N VAL A 150 15.12 -5.66 1.28
CA VAL A 150 14.65 -4.29 1.48
C VAL A 150 13.35 -4.34 2.27
N GLU A 151 13.33 -3.65 3.41
CA GLU A 151 12.14 -3.46 4.23
C GLU A 151 11.66 -2.02 4.07
N VAL A 152 10.35 -1.81 3.93
CA VAL A 152 9.77 -0.46 3.85
C VAL A 152 8.49 -0.34 4.66
N ILE A 153 8.29 0.82 5.29
CA ILE A 153 6.98 1.22 5.81
C ILE A 153 6.38 2.19 4.80
N ALA A 154 5.23 1.84 4.23
CA ALA A 154 4.60 2.59 3.14
C ALA A 154 3.09 2.37 3.09
N LYS A 155 2.35 3.24 2.39
CA LYS A 155 0.91 3.03 2.12
C LYS A 155 0.65 1.95 1.04
N GLY A 156 1.68 1.57 0.30
CA GLY A 156 1.58 0.59 -0.76
C GLY A 156 2.80 0.57 -1.67
N PHE A 157 2.74 -0.23 -2.72
CA PHE A 157 3.72 -0.26 -3.78
C PHE A 157 3.06 -0.63 -5.12
N TRP A 158 3.79 -0.42 -6.21
CA TRP A 158 3.39 -0.90 -7.53
C TRP A 158 4.58 -1.56 -8.22
N TRP A 159 4.31 -2.50 -9.12
CA TRP A 159 5.32 -3.25 -9.85
C TRP A 159 5.29 -2.90 -11.35
N GLU A 160 6.45 -2.92 -11.99
CA GLU A 160 6.63 -2.74 -13.42
C GLU A 160 7.64 -3.76 -13.95
N LYS A 161 7.53 -4.06 -15.24
CA LYS A 161 8.44 -4.95 -15.97
C LYS A 161 8.73 -4.41 -17.35
N ALA A 162 9.97 -4.50 -17.81
CA ALA A 162 10.35 -4.11 -19.16
C ALA A 162 11.55 -4.92 -19.67
N GLU A 163 11.69 -5.00 -21.01
CA GLU A 163 12.86 -5.61 -21.67
C GLU A 163 14.15 -4.82 -21.47
N GLN A 164 14.04 -3.53 -21.14
CA GLN A 164 15.17 -2.64 -20.90
C GLN A 164 15.17 -2.16 -19.44
N SER A 165 16.35 -1.81 -18.94
CA SER A 165 16.51 -1.31 -17.58
C SER A 165 15.60 -0.11 -17.29
N LEU A 166 14.84 -0.24 -16.19
CA LEU A 166 13.96 0.80 -15.65
C LEU A 166 14.70 1.77 -14.71
N GLN A 167 15.99 1.55 -14.44
CA GLN A 167 16.77 2.36 -13.52
C GLN A 167 16.89 3.79 -14.02
N GLY A 168 16.47 4.76 -13.19
CA GLY A 168 16.47 6.19 -13.52
C GLY A 168 15.57 6.57 -14.70
N LYS A 169 14.63 5.69 -15.09
CA LYS A 169 13.65 5.96 -16.15
C LYS A 169 12.36 6.51 -15.55
N PRO A 170 11.57 7.30 -16.30
CA PRO A 170 10.21 7.67 -15.89
C PRO A 170 9.33 6.46 -15.57
N LEU A 171 8.24 6.69 -14.84
CA LEU A 171 7.18 5.70 -14.64
C LEU A 171 6.49 5.38 -15.97
N SER A 172 6.15 4.11 -16.19
CA SER A 172 5.51 3.66 -17.43
C SER A 172 4.11 4.26 -17.58
N ASP A 173 3.64 4.37 -18.83
CA ASP A 173 2.29 4.83 -19.11
C ASP A 173 1.24 3.98 -18.38
N GLY A 174 0.26 4.65 -17.76
CA GLY A 174 -0.78 3.98 -16.98
C GLY A 174 -0.36 3.55 -15.57
N HIS A 175 0.85 3.89 -15.12
CA HIS A 175 1.27 3.66 -13.73
C HIS A 175 0.31 4.36 -12.74
N PRO A 176 -0.12 3.71 -11.63
CA PRO A 176 -1.15 4.25 -10.73
C PRO A 176 -0.77 5.52 -10.00
N PHE A 177 0.53 5.88 -9.99
CA PHE A 177 1.02 7.13 -9.38
C PHE A 177 1.04 8.30 -10.37
N LEU A 178 0.81 8.03 -11.65
CA LEU A 178 0.67 9.07 -12.66
C LEU A 178 -0.79 9.55 -12.74
N LYS A 179 -0.96 10.74 -13.33
CA LYS A 179 -2.29 11.28 -13.64
C LYS A 179 -2.99 10.43 -14.70
N LEU A 180 -4.32 10.46 -14.70
CA LEU A 180 -5.13 9.79 -15.72
C LEU A 180 -4.85 10.41 -17.10
N GLN A 181 -4.39 9.57 -18.01
CA GLN A 181 -4.11 9.90 -19.42
C GLN A 181 -5.35 9.76 -20.30
N THR A 182 -6.53 10.07 -19.75
CA THR A 182 -7.81 10.11 -20.47
C THR A 182 -8.26 11.54 -20.70
N ASP A 183 -9.12 11.73 -21.69
CA ASP A 183 -9.85 12.98 -21.89
C ASP A 183 -10.88 13.20 -20.79
N PHE A 184 -11.41 14.42 -20.71
CA PHE A 184 -12.55 14.70 -19.85
C PHE A 184 -13.77 13.91 -20.32
N THR A 185 -14.25 13.03 -19.45
CA THR A 185 -15.38 12.13 -19.71
C THR A 185 -16.71 12.71 -19.22
N ALA A 186 -16.68 13.67 -18.30
CA ALA A 186 -17.89 14.32 -17.78
C ALA A 186 -17.64 15.78 -17.38
N GLU A 187 -18.73 16.55 -17.30
CA GLU A 187 -18.76 17.90 -16.74
C GLU A 187 -19.83 17.95 -15.63
N LEU A 188 -19.49 18.52 -14.48
CA LEU A 188 -20.41 18.80 -13.38
C LEU A 188 -20.56 20.31 -13.20
N LYS A 189 -21.81 20.76 -12.99
CA LYS A 189 -22.13 22.16 -12.68
C LYS A 189 -22.66 22.23 -11.25
N ILE A 190 -21.83 22.75 -10.36
CA ILE A 190 -22.13 22.84 -8.93
C ILE A 190 -22.17 24.32 -8.58
N ASN A 191 -23.36 24.83 -8.26
CA ASN A 191 -23.63 26.27 -8.14
C ASN A 191 -23.13 27.02 -9.39
N ASP A 192 -22.26 28.02 -9.21
CA ASP A 192 -21.65 28.79 -10.30
C ASP A 192 -20.34 28.15 -10.84
N GLY A 193 -19.90 27.05 -10.23
CA GLY A 193 -18.68 26.33 -10.59
C GLY A 193 -18.88 25.30 -11.70
N ARG A 194 -17.90 25.17 -12.59
CA ARG A 194 -17.82 24.07 -13.58
C ARG A 194 -16.61 23.21 -13.31
N PHE A 195 -16.86 21.91 -13.16
CA PHE A 195 -15.85 20.89 -12.94
C PHE A 195 -15.80 19.94 -14.11
N TYR A 196 -14.60 19.55 -14.50
CA TYR A 196 -14.29 18.65 -15.59
C TYR A 196 -13.67 17.39 -15.02
N ILE A 197 -14.26 16.24 -15.35
CA ILE A 197 -13.94 14.98 -14.69
C ILE A 197 -13.28 14.04 -15.66
N LYS A 198 -12.11 13.53 -15.27
CA LYS A 198 -11.50 12.36 -15.91
C LYS A 198 -11.86 11.12 -15.10
N ILE A 199 -12.34 10.08 -15.75
CA ILE A 199 -12.67 8.79 -15.11
C ILE A 199 -11.61 7.77 -15.50
N ASN A 200 -11.18 6.94 -14.54
CA ASN A 200 -10.24 5.87 -14.80
C ASN A 200 -10.88 4.85 -15.77
N PRO A 201 -10.23 4.50 -16.88
CA PRO A 201 -10.78 3.57 -17.86
C PRO A 201 -10.83 2.11 -17.38
N LYS A 202 -10.10 1.77 -16.30
CA LYS A 202 -10.11 0.43 -15.71
C LYS A 202 -11.51 0.09 -15.17
N SER A 203 -11.92 -1.15 -15.36
CA SER A 203 -13.14 -1.68 -14.78
C SER A 203 -13.06 -1.73 -13.25
N HIS A 204 -14.22 -1.79 -12.59
CA HIS A 204 -14.28 -2.00 -11.14
C HIS A 204 -13.56 -3.28 -10.70
N GLN A 205 -13.57 -4.33 -11.53
CA GLN A 205 -12.88 -5.59 -11.21
C GLN A 205 -11.36 -5.41 -11.20
N GLU A 206 -10.81 -4.69 -12.19
CA GLU A 206 -9.38 -4.36 -12.24
C GLU A 206 -8.98 -3.46 -11.07
N LEU A 207 -9.75 -2.41 -10.80
CA LEU A 207 -9.52 -1.51 -9.66
C LEU A 207 -9.52 -2.26 -8.31
N ASN A 208 -10.45 -3.20 -8.11
CA ASN A 208 -10.50 -4.03 -6.91
C ASN A 208 -9.31 -5.00 -6.79
N LYS A 209 -8.73 -5.42 -7.91
CA LYS A 209 -7.51 -6.24 -7.91
C LYS A 209 -6.29 -5.39 -7.56
N ASP A 210 -6.19 -4.22 -8.17
CA ASP A 210 -5.02 -3.35 -8.11
C ASP A 210 -4.89 -2.62 -6.75
N VAL A 211 -6.02 -2.30 -6.11
CA VAL A 211 -6.05 -1.59 -4.82
C VAL A 211 -5.35 -2.33 -3.68
N ARG A 212 -5.13 -3.64 -3.84
CA ARG A 212 -4.37 -4.48 -2.89
C ARG A 212 -2.89 -4.14 -2.82
N PHE A 213 -2.36 -3.52 -3.88
CA PHE A 213 -0.95 -3.14 -3.96
C PHE A 213 -0.74 -1.69 -3.53
N CYS A 214 -1.61 -0.78 -3.99
CA CYS A 214 -1.56 0.64 -3.64
C CYS A 214 -2.89 1.34 -3.92
N HIS A 215 -3.05 2.57 -3.41
CA HIS A 215 -4.25 3.37 -3.70
C HIS A 215 -4.42 3.59 -5.21
N GLN A 216 -5.66 3.46 -5.70
CA GLN A 216 -5.98 3.66 -7.11
C GLN A 216 -6.80 4.93 -7.31
N THR A 217 -6.44 5.76 -8.28
CA THR A 217 -7.27 6.90 -8.70
C THR A 217 -8.46 6.40 -9.51
N ILE A 218 -9.67 6.78 -9.13
CA ILE A 218 -10.90 6.44 -9.88
C ILE A 218 -11.43 7.63 -10.68
N MET A 219 -11.26 8.84 -10.17
CA MET A 219 -11.62 10.07 -10.88
C MET A 219 -10.64 11.21 -10.54
N GLU A 220 -10.40 12.08 -11.50
CA GLU A 220 -9.74 13.37 -11.26
C GLU A 220 -10.72 14.51 -11.50
N VAL A 221 -10.68 15.50 -10.62
CA VAL A 221 -11.57 16.66 -10.62
C VAL A 221 -10.76 17.89 -11.02
N TRP A 222 -11.16 18.54 -12.10
CA TRP A 222 -10.47 19.69 -12.66
C TRP A 222 -11.40 20.89 -12.74
N ALA A 223 -10.89 22.08 -12.45
CA ALA A 223 -11.58 23.34 -12.65
C ALA A 223 -10.92 24.11 -13.79
N ARG A 224 -11.70 24.89 -14.53
CA ARG A 224 -11.16 25.78 -15.57
C ARG A 224 -11.12 27.22 -15.07
N ILE A 225 -9.92 27.77 -14.94
CA ILE A 225 -9.69 29.14 -14.47
C ILE A 225 -8.93 29.89 -15.55
N LYS A 226 -9.48 31.01 -16.04
CA LYS A 226 -8.88 31.85 -17.09
C LYS A 226 -8.44 31.09 -18.34
N GLY A 227 -9.18 30.04 -18.70
CA GLY A 227 -8.92 29.25 -19.90
C GLY A 227 -8.06 28.00 -19.66
N GLU A 228 -7.35 27.91 -18.54
CA GLU A 228 -6.48 26.78 -18.17
C GLU A 228 -7.17 25.82 -17.20
N TYR A 229 -6.76 24.55 -17.23
CA TYR A 229 -7.29 23.50 -16.37
C TYR A 229 -6.37 23.26 -15.17
N TYR A 230 -6.94 23.32 -13.98
CA TYR A 230 -6.25 23.08 -12.71
C TYR A 230 -6.92 21.92 -11.98
N GLN A 231 -6.13 21.00 -11.47
CA GLN A 231 -6.64 19.87 -10.71
C GLN A 231 -7.05 20.34 -9.31
N GLU A 232 -8.35 20.23 -8.99
CA GLU A 232 -8.88 20.57 -7.65
C GLU A 232 -8.77 19.39 -6.69
N GLY A 233 -8.80 18.17 -7.20
CA GLY A 233 -8.59 16.99 -6.38
C GLY A 233 -8.78 15.68 -7.14
N THR A 234 -8.80 14.60 -6.39
CA THR A 234 -8.91 13.23 -6.91
C THR A 234 -9.81 12.40 -6.03
N VAL A 235 -10.68 11.62 -6.65
CA VAL A 235 -11.34 10.51 -5.96
C VAL A 235 -10.47 9.27 -6.13
N LYS A 236 -10.13 8.63 -5.01
CA LYS A 236 -9.29 7.44 -4.96
C LYS A 236 -9.95 6.34 -4.15
N ILE A 237 -9.48 5.12 -4.34
CA ILE A 237 -9.81 3.97 -3.48
C ILE A 237 -8.56 3.47 -2.75
N LYS A 238 -8.78 2.97 -1.53
CA LYS A 238 -7.78 2.24 -0.74
C LYS A 238 -8.41 1.02 -0.09
N GLU A 239 -7.60 0.01 0.18
CA GLU A 239 -7.98 -1.16 0.95
C GLU A 239 -7.42 -1.02 2.38
N ASN A 240 -8.28 -1.21 3.37
CA ASN A 240 -7.85 -1.35 4.76
C ASN A 240 -8.54 -2.57 5.41
N LYS A 241 -8.33 -2.78 6.71
CA LYS A 241 -8.94 -3.90 7.46
C LYS A 241 -10.48 -3.97 7.37
N GLY A 242 -11.14 -2.84 7.08
CA GLY A 242 -12.60 -2.74 6.90
C GLY A 242 -13.09 -2.97 5.47
N GLY A 243 -12.18 -3.27 4.54
CA GLY A 243 -12.45 -3.45 3.11
C GLY A 243 -12.02 -2.26 2.26
N ILE A 244 -12.56 -2.21 1.04
CA ILE A 244 -12.27 -1.13 0.10
C ILE A 244 -13.15 0.08 0.42
N LEU A 245 -12.55 1.26 0.42
CA LEU A 245 -13.24 2.52 0.63
C LEU A 245 -12.80 3.55 -0.40
N SER A 246 -13.73 4.42 -0.78
CA SER A 246 -13.46 5.58 -1.61
C SER A 246 -13.33 6.83 -0.77
N TYR A 247 -12.38 7.67 -1.15
CA TYR A 247 -12.16 8.96 -0.53
C TYR A 247 -11.87 10.03 -1.59
N TYR A 248 -12.22 11.26 -1.26
CA TYR A 248 -11.86 12.44 -2.00
C TYR A 248 -10.63 13.07 -1.36
N GLN A 249 -9.58 13.24 -2.13
CA GLN A 249 -8.38 13.99 -1.75
C GLN A 249 -8.39 15.31 -2.51
N PRO A 250 -8.71 16.45 -1.86
CA PRO A 250 -8.51 17.75 -2.46
C PRO A 250 -7.01 18.00 -2.68
N GLN A 251 -6.70 18.88 -3.63
CA GLN A 251 -5.34 19.36 -3.88
C GLN A 251 -4.74 20.00 -2.61
N PHE A 252 -5.59 20.64 -1.80
CA PHE A 252 -5.26 21.19 -0.50
C PHE A 252 -6.27 20.76 0.54
N GLY A 253 -5.79 20.23 1.66
CA GLY A 253 -6.62 19.82 2.79
C GLY A 253 -6.65 18.31 3.00
N LYS A 254 -7.52 17.90 3.93
CA LYS A 254 -7.59 16.53 4.42
C LYS A 254 -8.38 15.63 3.48
N GLU A 255 -8.09 14.35 3.55
CA GLU A 255 -8.90 13.28 2.97
C GLU A 255 -10.36 13.35 3.49
N ILE A 256 -11.32 13.18 2.60
CA ILE A 256 -12.76 13.11 2.92
C ILE A 256 -13.28 11.74 2.49
N ILE A 257 -13.74 10.93 3.44
CA ILE A 257 -14.33 9.62 3.14
C ILE A 257 -15.64 9.83 2.38
N VAL A 258 -15.74 9.23 1.19
CA VAL A 258 -16.94 9.30 0.35
C VAL A 258 -17.89 8.17 0.73
N LYS A 259 -17.43 6.92 0.59
CA LYS A 259 -18.23 5.73 0.93
C LYS A 259 -17.40 4.45 1.02
N LYS A 260 -18.04 3.37 1.47
CA LYS A 260 -17.53 2.00 1.31
C LYS A 260 -17.70 1.53 -0.13
N GLY A 261 -16.69 0.84 -0.66
CA GLY A 261 -16.62 0.43 -2.07
C GLY A 261 -16.18 1.54 -3.00
N ILE A 262 -16.38 1.34 -4.31
CA ILE A 262 -15.96 2.26 -5.38
C ILE A 262 -17.02 3.36 -5.60
N ALA A 263 -16.63 4.63 -5.46
CA ALA A 263 -17.46 5.80 -5.69
C ALA A 263 -17.73 6.02 -7.18
N ASN A 264 -18.89 6.59 -7.48
CA ASN A 264 -19.32 6.99 -8.80
C ASN A 264 -19.43 8.53 -8.88
N LEU A 265 -19.87 9.02 -10.04
CA LEU A 265 -20.00 10.45 -10.30
C LEU A 265 -21.02 11.15 -9.39
N ALA A 266 -22.13 10.50 -9.04
CA ALA A 266 -23.14 11.06 -8.14
C ALA A 266 -22.59 11.23 -6.72
N ASP A 267 -21.82 10.24 -6.23
CA ASP A 267 -21.17 10.35 -4.93
C ASP A 267 -20.19 11.54 -4.88
N LEU A 268 -19.49 11.81 -6.00
CA LEU A 268 -18.60 12.97 -6.11
C LEU A 268 -19.40 14.29 -6.12
N GLU A 269 -20.51 14.34 -6.85
CA GLU A 269 -21.38 15.52 -6.90
C GLU A 269 -21.88 15.92 -5.50
N ASP A 270 -22.32 14.95 -4.69
CA ASP A 270 -22.73 15.18 -3.29
C ASP A 270 -21.60 15.78 -2.44
N ILE A 271 -20.37 15.28 -2.60
CA ILE A 271 -19.20 15.81 -1.89
C ILE A 271 -18.92 17.25 -2.32
N LEU A 272 -18.95 17.55 -3.61
CA LEU A 272 -18.68 18.90 -4.11
C LEU A 272 -19.77 19.89 -3.67
N LEU A 273 -21.03 19.48 -3.62
CA LEU A 273 -22.16 20.27 -3.09
C LEU A 273 -21.99 20.57 -1.60
N SER A 274 -21.50 19.61 -0.81
CA SER A 274 -21.31 19.82 0.64
C SER A 274 -20.17 20.79 1.00
N ARG A 275 -19.28 21.07 0.04
CA ARG A 275 -18.11 21.95 0.22
C ARG A 275 -18.34 23.40 -0.22
N SER A 276 -19.41 23.65 -0.97
CA SER A 276 -19.78 24.96 -1.51
C SER A 276 -20.77 25.71 -0.62
#